data_AF-A0A9D2C9C5-F1
#
_entry.id   AF-A0A9D2C9C5-F1
#
_cell.length_a   1.000
_cell.length_b   1.000
_cell.length_c   1.000
_cell.angle_alpha   90.00
_cell.angle_beta   90.00
_cell.angle_gamma   90.00
#
_symmetry.space_group_name_H-M   'P 1'
#
loop_
_entity.id
_entity.type
_entity.pdbx_description
1 polymer ?
#
loop_
_entity_poly.entity_id
_entity_poly.type
_entity_poly.pdbx_seq_one_letter_code
_entity_poly.pdbx_strand_id
1 'polypeptide(L)'
;MSTFEEIVTLITDNLFSQVAILIGLIALFGLLLQRKPIEQVVAGTLRATIGVVILNIGVEIFVGGLVAFQAIVSSALGLEPPAAASSLTDFNAGPGTVVPLIIAGGFVVHLILVRVFPAARYVYLTGHLMYWMSVVIAATLVESFGDVNRWVLAGVGSLLIGCYWVLQPLWTEPLMRRVMQDDGAVGLAHTTSTLAVATGYGAKWMRLGDAKKHDSENLKLPRALSFFKDINVSTAFIIGLIMLIAIAFADGGVVEEQMGEDTVLPWVWGLLQALRFAAGIAILLFGVRMFLAEIVPAFRGLSEKALPGTAPALDIPVTFTKAPTSVMLGFLASTIVFLILMGVFAAAGWFVLVPPMIMLFFGGGAGGVFGNAVAGWRGALFGGVLNGVILAFGQWISWGLYSDTAPELATLADPDWYAVGWLLMGIGSLLAPLGAAGPWVVAGVALVLTIVILVLLGRRRPSVSTVTEQPAPAPAEVPSGGAGEQPERASRAGTTGDRPESLRVLAVCGAGMGSSLILRKTAEQALERLGVEAELNHTDVGSARGMTADVVVGQRTYLEDLDGVAELAVEIESFVDVKQAEERLRAALTERGWL
;
A
#
# COMPACT_ATOMS: atom_id res chain seq x y z
N MET A 1 -15.36 11.63 -32.41
CA MET A 1 -13.98 11.52 -31.92
C MET A 1 -13.09 11.15 -33.08
N SER A 2 -11.82 11.56 -33.08
CA SER A 2 -10.87 11.10 -34.11
C SER A 2 -10.47 9.64 -33.85
N THR A 3 -10.04 8.89 -34.87
CA THR A 3 -9.57 7.49 -34.70
C THR A 3 -8.46 7.35 -33.66
N PHE A 4 -7.61 8.38 -33.53
CA PHE A 4 -6.58 8.43 -32.49
C PHE A 4 -7.18 8.52 -31.08
N GLU A 5 -8.21 9.35 -30.89
CA GLU A 5 -8.90 9.46 -29.59
C GLU A 5 -9.61 8.17 -29.22
N GLU A 6 -10.24 7.49 -30.18
CA GLU A 6 -10.85 6.18 -29.93
C GLU A 6 -9.82 5.17 -29.45
N ILE A 7 -8.62 5.15 -30.05
CA ILE A 7 -7.52 4.28 -29.60
C ILE A 7 -7.05 4.67 -28.20
N VAL A 8 -6.86 5.96 -27.91
CA VAL A 8 -6.41 6.40 -26.58
C VAL A 8 -7.46 6.10 -25.51
N THR A 9 -8.74 6.37 -25.78
CA THR A 9 -9.83 6.03 -24.86
C THR A 9 -9.92 4.52 -24.65
N LEU A 10 -9.79 3.71 -25.71
CA LEU A 10 -9.78 2.25 -25.60
C LEU A 10 -8.63 1.77 -24.70
N ILE A 11 -7.42 2.30 -24.87
CA ILE A 11 -6.28 1.98 -24.01
C ILE A 11 -6.53 2.46 -22.58
N THR A 12 -7.02 3.68 -22.37
CA THR A 12 -7.29 4.19 -21.02
C THR A 12 -8.33 3.33 -20.31
N ASP A 13 -9.46 3.07 -20.93
CA ASP A 13 -10.59 2.37 -20.30
C ASP A 13 -10.31 0.89 -20.04
N ASN A 14 -9.55 0.24 -20.93
CA ASN A 14 -9.30 -1.21 -20.85
C ASN A 14 -7.93 -1.58 -20.25
N LEU A 15 -6.99 -0.65 -20.16
CA LEU A 15 -5.66 -0.89 -19.57
C LEU A 15 -5.41 -0.04 -18.32
N PHE A 16 -5.42 1.29 -18.43
CA PHE A 16 -5.04 2.16 -17.30
C PHE A 16 -6.10 2.20 -16.19
N SER A 17 -7.37 2.15 -16.55
CA SER A 17 -8.49 2.07 -15.62
C SER A 17 -8.67 0.67 -15.03
N GLN A 18 -8.12 -0.36 -15.67
CA GLN A 18 -8.15 -1.75 -15.21
C GLN A 18 -6.88 -2.11 -14.44
N VAL A 19 -6.78 -1.65 -13.19
CA VAL A 19 -5.56 -1.80 -12.35
C VAL A 19 -5.08 -3.26 -12.29
N ALA A 20 -5.98 -4.23 -12.18
CA ALA A 20 -5.61 -5.65 -12.15
C ALA A 20 -4.89 -6.10 -13.44
N ILE A 21 -5.37 -5.64 -14.60
CA ILE A 21 -4.77 -5.96 -15.91
C ILE A 21 -3.41 -5.29 -16.05
N LEU A 22 -3.32 -3.99 -15.73
CA LEU A 22 -2.06 -3.24 -15.77
C LEU A 22 -0.99 -3.92 -14.90
N ILE A 23 -1.34 -4.27 -13.66
CA ILE A 23 -0.44 -4.96 -12.74
C ILE A 23 -0.07 -6.35 -13.25
N GLY A 24 -1.02 -7.11 -13.79
CA GLY A 24 -0.76 -8.40 -14.42
C GLY A 24 0.25 -8.30 -15.55
N LEU A 25 0.12 -7.32 -16.43
CA LEU A 25 1.07 -7.09 -17.52
C LEU A 25 2.45 -6.68 -17.00
N ILE A 26 2.53 -5.82 -15.99
CA ILE A 26 3.80 -5.43 -15.35
C ILE A 26 4.48 -6.66 -14.75
N ALA A 27 3.73 -7.52 -14.06
CA ALA A 27 4.24 -8.77 -13.50
C ALA A 27 4.74 -9.71 -14.61
N LEU A 28 3.94 -9.90 -15.67
CA LEU A 28 4.26 -10.71 -16.84
C LEU A 28 5.57 -10.26 -17.49
N PHE A 29 5.66 -8.98 -17.88
CA PHE A 29 6.84 -8.43 -18.51
C PHE A 29 8.05 -8.49 -17.58
N GLY A 30 7.87 -8.18 -16.29
CA GLY A 30 8.91 -8.27 -15.28
C GLY A 30 9.51 -9.68 -15.15
N LEU A 31 8.67 -10.71 -15.10
CA LEU A 31 9.11 -12.11 -15.00
C LEU A 31 9.71 -12.64 -16.31
N LEU A 32 9.16 -12.25 -17.46
CA LEU A 32 9.73 -12.55 -18.78
C LEU A 32 11.11 -11.91 -18.95
N LEU A 33 11.27 -10.65 -18.54
CA LEU A 33 12.55 -9.95 -18.55
C LEU A 33 13.57 -10.63 -17.64
N GLN A 34 13.15 -11.21 -16.51
CA GLN A 34 14.01 -12.03 -15.66
C GLN A 34 14.34 -13.42 -16.25
N ARG A 35 13.78 -13.78 -17.41
CA ARG A 35 13.92 -15.11 -18.02
C ARG A 35 13.50 -16.23 -17.07
N LYS A 36 12.45 -16.00 -16.27
CA LYS A 36 11.89 -17.04 -15.39
C LYS A 36 11.25 -18.15 -16.22
N PRO A 37 11.20 -19.39 -15.69
CA PRO A 37 10.47 -20.49 -16.33
C PRO A 37 9.00 -20.13 -16.58
N ILE A 38 8.40 -20.66 -17.66
CA ILE A 38 7.07 -20.26 -18.13
C ILE A 38 5.98 -20.49 -17.07
N GLU A 39 6.12 -21.56 -16.27
CA GLU A 39 5.23 -21.89 -15.16
C GLU A 39 5.29 -20.81 -14.06
N GLN A 40 6.46 -20.25 -13.78
CA GLN A 40 6.62 -19.15 -12.83
C GLN A 40 6.09 -17.84 -13.40
N VAL A 41 6.30 -17.60 -14.70
CA VAL A 41 5.77 -16.42 -15.39
C VAL A 41 4.25 -16.41 -15.35
N VAL A 42 3.60 -17.53 -15.72
CA VAL A 42 2.14 -17.65 -15.72
C VAL A 42 1.58 -17.59 -14.30
N ALA A 43 2.13 -18.38 -13.37
CA ALA A 43 1.64 -18.42 -11.99
C ALA A 43 1.82 -17.07 -11.29
N GLY A 44 3.00 -16.44 -11.40
CA GLY A 44 3.27 -15.14 -10.78
C GLY A 44 2.40 -14.02 -11.35
N THR A 45 2.21 -14.00 -12.67
CA THR A 45 1.29 -13.07 -13.34
C THR A 45 -0.14 -13.22 -12.82
N LEU A 46 -0.67 -14.45 -12.82
CA LEU A 46 -2.04 -14.70 -12.37
C LEU A 46 -2.20 -14.38 -10.88
N ARG A 47 -1.23 -14.73 -10.03
CA ARG A 47 -1.28 -14.42 -8.60
C ARG A 47 -1.25 -12.91 -8.34
N ALA A 48 -0.45 -12.15 -9.09
CA ALA A 48 -0.45 -10.68 -9.00
C ALA A 48 -1.82 -10.10 -9.37
N THR A 49 -2.38 -10.51 -10.51
CA THR A 49 -3.70 -10.07 -10.97
C THR A 49 -4.81 -10.44 -9.99
N ILE A 50 -4.85 -11.70 -9.53
CA ILE A 50 -5.83 -12.19 -8.57
C ILE A 50 -5.71 -11.44 -7.23
N GLY A 51 -4.48 -11.16 -6.78
CA GLY A 51 -4.26 -10.36 -5.57
C GLY A 51 -4.89 -8.98 -5.65
N VAL A 52 -4.79 -8.30 -6.80
CA VAL A 52 -5.45 -7.00 -7.05
C VAL A 52 -6.97 -7.15 -7.15
N VAL A 53 -7.47 -8.21 -7.80
CA VAL A 53 -8.93 -8.47 -7.87
C VAL A 53 -9.52 -8.65 -6.47
N ILE A 54 -8.87 -9.47 -5.64
CA ILE A 54 -9.27 -9.69 -4.23
C ILE A 54 -9.22 -8.37 -3.45
N LEU A 55 -8.17 -7.58 -3.64
CA LEU A 55 -8.05 -6.25 -3.04
C LEU A 55 -9.27 -5.40 -3.42
N ASN A 56 -9.63 -5.33 -4.71
CA ASN A 56 -10.76 -4.54 -5.19
C ASN A 56 -12.11 -5.05 -4.66
N ILE A 57 -12.32 -6.37 -4.58
CA ILE A 57 -13.54 -6.94 -3.94
C ILE A 57 -13.64 -6.49 -2.48
N GLY A 58 -12.51 -6.54 -1.75
CA GLY A 58 -12.45 -6.00 -0.38
C GLY A 58 -12.82 -4.52 -0.34
N VAL A 59 -12.30 -3.74 -1.32
CA VAL A 59 -12.62 -2.31 -1.48
C VAL A 59 -14.10 -2.06 -1.71
N GLU A 60 -14.71 -2.73 -2.68
CA GLU A 60 -16.11 -2.56 -3.02
C GLU A 60 -17.03 -2.86 -1.82
N ILE A 61 -16.77 -3.95 -1.10
CA ILE A 61 -17.57 -4.35 0.07
C ILE A 61 -17.53 -3.26 1.16
N PHE A 62 -16.34 -2.75 1.51
CA PHE A 62 -16.26 -1.76 2.57
C PHE A 62 -16.72 -0.37 2.10
N VAL A 63 -16.44 0.05 0.85
CA VAL A 63 -16.86 1.35 0.29
C VAL A 63 -18.38 1.45 0.24
N GLY A 64 -19.08 0.39 -0.18
CA GLY A 64 -20.54 0.36 -0.16
C GLY A 64 -21.11 0.66 1.24
N GLY A 65 -20.51 0.07 2.29
CA GLY A 65 -20.88 0.36 3.68
C GLY A 65 -20.58 1.80 4.11
N LEU A 66 -19.49 2.40 3.61
CA LEU A 66 -19.13 3.80 3.91
C LEU A 66 -20.07 4.82 3.27
N VAL A 67 -20.56 4.56 2.07
CA VAL A 67 -21.55 5.42 1.39
C VAL A 67 -22.85 5.45 2.18
N ALA A 68 -23.33 4.27 2.60
CA ALA A 68 -24.54 4.18 3.40
C ALA A 68 -24.37 4.87 4.77
N PHE A 69 -23.20 4.69 5.40
CA PHE A 69 -22.86 5.40 6.63
C PHE A 69 -22.85 6.92 6.46
N GLN A 70 -22.26 7.43 5.37
CA GLN A 70 -22.22 8.87 5.07
C GLN A 70 -23.64 9.46 4.97
N ALA A 71 -24.55 8.78 4.25
CA ALA A 71 -25.93 9.22 4.11
C ALA A 71 -26.66 9.27 5.47
N ILE A 72 -26.54 8.22 6.28
CA ILE A 72 -27.19 8.11 7.59
C ILE A 72 -26.65 9.16 8.56
N VAL A 73 -25.33 9.37 8.62
CA VAL A 73 -24.72 10.39 9.49
C VAL A 73 -25.13 11.81 9.07
N SER A 74 -25.20 12.09 7.76
CA SER A 74 -25.65 13.40 7.27
C SER A 74 -27.10 13.67 7.65
N SER A 75 -27.97 12.66 7.49
CA SER A 75 -29.38 12.71 7.89
C SER A 75 -29.54 12.89 9.41
N ALA A 76 -28.78 12.14 10.22
CA ALA A 76 -28.79 12.22 11.68
C ALA A 76 -28.45 13.61 12.23
N LEU A 77 -27.72 14.42 11.47
CA LEU A 77 -27.34 15.77 11.84
C LEU A 77 -28.22 16.85 11.21
N GLY A 78 -29.22 16.47 10.41
CA GLY A 78 -30.13 17.39 9.73
C GLY A 78 -29.41 18.29 8.71
N LEU A 79 -28.36 17.78 8.09
CA LEU A 79 -27.48 18.56 7.20
C LEU A 79 -27.79 18.25 5.74
N GLU A 80 -28.21 19.27 4.98
CA GLU A 80 -28.33 19.17 3.53
C GLU A 80 -26.97 19.45 2.85
N PRO A 81 -26.59 18.67 1.83
CA PRO A 81 -25.38 18.95 1.06
C PRO A 81 -25.37 20.40 0.54
N PRO A 82 -24.21 21.06 0.47
CA PRO A 82 -24.16 22.42 -0.04
C PRO A 82 -24.65 22.46 -1.50
N ALA A 83 -25.35 23.54 -1.86
CA ALA A 83 -25.84 23.73 -3.23
C ALA A 83 -24.66 23.97 -4.20
N ALA A 84 -24.72 23.36 -5.38
CA ALA A 84 -23.77 23.51 -6.46
C ALA A 84 -24.48 23.96 -7.75
N ALA A 85 -23.90 24.92 -8.46
CA ALA A 85 -24.42 25.41 -9.75
C ALA A 85 -23.91 24.57 -10.94
N SER A 86 -22.72 23.99 -10.79
CA SER A 86 -22.09 23.05 -11.71
C SER A 86 -21.92 21.70 -11.00
N SER A 87 -21.83 20.61 -11.77
CA SER A 87 -21.59 19.29 -11.20
C SER A 87 -20.37 18.59 -11.80
N LEU A 88 -19.81 17.64 -11.04
CA LEU A 88 -18.75 16.76 -11.54
C LEU A 88 -19.19 15.98 -12.78
N THR A 89 -20.49 15.63 -12.87
CA THR A 89 -21.05 14.95 -14.05
C THR A 89 -20.99 15.84 -15.28
N ASP A 90 -21.40 17.11 -15.15
CA ASP A 90 -21.36 18.08 -16.24
C ASP A 90 -19.91 18.37 -16.66
N PHE A 91 -19.01 18.53 -15.69
CA PHE A 91 -17.59 18.70 -15.97
C PHE A 91 -17.02 17.53 -16.78
N ASN A 92 -17.29 16.28 -16.36
CA ASN A 92 -16.82 15.08 -17.05
C ASN A 92 -17.44 14.91 -18.44
N ALA A 93 -18.68 15.37 -18.65
CA ALA A 93 -19.32 15.40 -19.96
C ALA A 93 -18.81 16.53 -20.87
N GLY A 94 -18.23 17.58 -20.28
CA GLY A 94 -17.67 18.75 -20.97
C GLY A 94 -16.13 18.77 -20.99
N PRO A 95 -15.48 19.76 -20.34
CA PRO A 95 -14.02 19.89 -20.36
C PRO A 95 -13.26 18.66 -19.84
N GLY A 96 -13.84 17.90 -18.92
CA GLY A 96 -13.27 16.68 -18.33
C GLY A 96 -13.11 15.51 -19.31
N THR A 97 -13.74 15.55 -20.49
CA THR A 97 -13.53 14.55 -21.56
C THR A 97 -12.07 14.44 -22.03
N VAL A 98 -11.24 15.43 -21.70
CA VAL A 98 -9.79 15.46 -21.98
C VAL A 98 -8.96 14.58 -21.04
N VAL A 99 -9.49 14.20 -19.88
CA VAL A 99 -8.75 13.52 -18.80
C VAL A 99 -8.02 12.25 -19.27
N PRO A 100 -8.60 11.36 -20.11
CA PRO A 100 -7.87 10.23 -20.67
C PRO A 100 -6.59 10.61 -21.44
N LEU A 101 -6.61 11.73 -22.17
CA LEU A 101 -5.44 12.26 -22.88
C LEU A 101 -4.38 12.78 -21.89
N ILE A 102 -4.83 13.46 -20.82
CA ILE A 102 -3.95 13.93 -19.75
C ILE A 102 -3.22 12.75 -19.11
N ILE A 103 -3.93 11.67 -18.78
CA ILE A 103 -3.36 10.47 -18.17
C ILE A 103 -2.34 9.83 -19.10
N ALA A 104 -2.73 9.56 -20.36
CA ALA A 104 -1.87 8.91 -21.33
C ALA A 104 -0.59 9.72 -21.59
N GLY A 105 -0.73 11.02 -21.88
CA GLY A 105 0.41 11.91 -22.12
C GLY A 105 1.25 12.12 -20.87
N GLY A 106 0.63 12.23 -19.69
CA GLY A 106 1.31 12.37 -18.41
C GLY A 106 2.12 11.15 -18.04
N PHE A 107 1.65 9.96 -18.40
CA PHE A 107 2.37 8.72 -18.13
C PHE A 107 3.59 8.61 -19.03
N VAL A 108 3.49 9.06 -20.28
CA VAL A 108 4.65 9.21 -21.18
C VAL A 108 5.68 10.18 -20.60
N VAL A 109 5.26 11.37 -20.15
CA VAL A 109 6.14 12.36 -19.50
C VAL A 109 6.83 11.74 -18.27
N HIS A 110 6.06 11.07 -17.41
CA HIS A 110 6.55 10.38 -16.21
C HIS A 110 7.62 9.34 -16.56
N LEU A 111 7.36 8.45 -17.53
CA LEU A 111 8.34 7.43 -17.95
C LEU A 111 9.60 8.04 -18.57
N ILE A 112 9.48 9.12 -19.35
CA ILE A 112 10.63 9.84 -19.89
C ILE A 112 11.49 10.38 -18.75
N LEU A 113 10.89 11.06 -17.77
CA LEU A 113 11.61 11.61 -16.62
C LEU A 113 12.27 10.51 -15.78
N VAL A 114 11.55 9.43 -15.49
CA VAL A 114 12.08 8.25 -14.79
C VAL A 114 13.28 7.64 -15.55
N ARG A 115 13.20 7.55 -16.87
CA ARG A 115 14.26 6.96 -17.69
C ARG A 115 15.49 7.86 -17.83
N VAL A 116 15.30 9.18 -17.87
CA VAL A 116 16.37 10.16 -18.08
C VAL A 116 17.11 10.48 -16.78
N PHE A 117 16.40 10.55 -15.65
CA PHE A 117 16.97 10.98 -14.38
C PHE A 117 17.09 9.82 -13.38
N PRO A 118 18.31 9.37 -13.02
CA PRO A 118 18.51 8.29 -12.04
C PRO A 118 17.93 8.57 -10.65
N ALA A 119 17.68 9.84 -10.31
CA ALA A 119 17.02 10.22 -9.07
C ALA A 119 15.53 9.81 -9.04
N ALA A 120 14.87 9.75 -10.20
CA ALA A 120 13.47 9.39 -10.36
C ALA A 120 13.28 7.87 -10.32
N ARG A 121 13.52 7.28 -9.14
CA ARG A 121 13.60 5.82 -8.94
C ARG A 121 12.25 5.12 -8.79
N TYR A 122 11.12 5.80 -8.97
CA TYR A 122 9.80 5.22 -8.74
C TYR A 122 8.91 5.34 -9.97
N VAL A 123 8.26 4.25 -10.33
CA VAL A 123 7.19 4.26 -11.33
C VAL A 123 5.85 4.29 -10.58
N TYR A 124 5.09 5.38 -10.72
CA TYR A 124 3.75 5.52 -10.16
C TYR A 124 2.77 4.58 -10.88
N LEU A 125 2.03 3.74 -10.15
CA LEU A 125 1.19 2.68 -10.74
C LEU A 125 -0.26 2.64 -10.25
N THR A 126 -0.72 3.66 -9.52
CA THR A 126 -2.10 3.68 -8.98
C THR A 126 -3.08 4.35 -9.94
N GLY A 127 -3.59 3.58 -10.91
CA GLY A 127 -4.39 4.09 -12.03
C GLY A 127 -5.65 4.90 -11.65
N HIS A 128 -6.45 4.45 -10.68
CA HIS A 128 -7.65 5.19 -10.28
C HIS A 128 -7.32 6.58 -9.69
N LEU A 129 -6.17 6.73 -9.01
CA LEU A 129 -5.71 8.04 -8.54
C LEU A 129 -5.01 8.86 -9.61
N MET A 130 -4.42 8.22 -10.62
CA MET A 130 -4.00 8.93 -11.83
C MET A 130 -5.19 9.65 -12.47
N TYR A 131 -6.34 8.97 -12.55
CA TYR A 131 -7.59 9.55 -13.04
C TYR A 131 -8.03 10.74 -12.20
N TRP A 132 -8.26 10.53 -10.91
CA TRP A 132 -8.79 11.59 -10.05
C TRP A 132 -7.89 12.82 -9.96
N MET A 133 -6.58 12.61 -9.83
CA MET A 133 -5.64 13.73 -9.80
C MET A 133 -5.58 14.48 -11.13
N SER A 134 -5.80 13.78 -12.26
CA SER A 134 -5.93 14.40 -13.57
C SER A 134 -7.22 15.21 -13.70
N VAL A 135 -8.33 14.76 -13.13
CA VAL A 135 -9.59 15.52 -13.03
C VAL A 135 -9.37 16.81 -12.24
N VAL A 136 -8.71 16.74 -11.08
CA VAL A 136 -8.40 17.91 -10.25
C VAL A 136 -7.55 18.93 -11.01
N ILE A 137 -6.49 18.49 -11.67
CA ILE A 137 -5.64 19.37 -12.48
C ILE A 137 -6.44 19.99 -13.62
N ALA A 138 -7.25 19.20 -14.33
CA ALA A 138 -8.08 19.71 -15.43
C ALA A 138 -9.09 20.76 -14.93
N ALA A 139 -9.82 20.46 -13.86
CA ALA A 139 -10.80 21.37 -13.27
C ALA A 139 -10.11 22.66 -12.78
N THR A 140 -8.97 22.56 -12.10
CA THR A 140 -8.22 23.73 -11.62
C THR A 140 -7.75 24.62 -12.76
N LEU A 141 -7.28 24.04 -13.88
CA LEU A 141 -6.85 24.79 -15.05
C LEU A 141 -8.03 25.50 -15.74
N VAL A 142 -9.17 24.83 -15.85
CA VAL A 142 -10.40 25.43 -16.41
C VAL A 142 -10.89 26.56 -15.50
N GLU A 143 -10.92 26.37 -14.18
CA GLU A 143 -11.33 27.42 -13.25
C GLU A 143 -10.38 28.63 -13.29
N SER A 144 -9.06 28.39 -13.34
CA SER A 144 -8.06 29.46 -13.31
C SER A 144 -7.96 30.28 -14.59
N PHE A 145 -8.23 29.66 -15.74
CA PHE A 145 -7.97 30.26 -17.06
C PHE A 145 -9.20 30.34 -17.96
N GLY A 146 -10.36 29.89 -17.49
CA GLY A 146 -11.64 29.89 -18.22
C GLY A 146 -11.68 28.84 -19.31
N ASP A 147 -12.15 29.24 -20.51
CA ASP A 147 -12.26 28.35 -21.67
C ASP A 147 -10.87 28.02 -22.26
N VAL A 148 -10.24 27.00 -21.69
CA VAL A 148 -8.94 26.49 -22.15
C VAL A 148 -9.16 25.51 -23.29
N ASN A 149 -8.50 25.77 -24.42
CA ASN A 149 -8.51 24.85 -25.56
C ASN A 149 -8.15 23.41 -25.14
N ARG A 150 -8.94 22.43 -25.59
CA ARG A 150 -8.77 20.99 -25.27
C ARG A 150 -7.33 20.48 -25.43
N TRP A 151 -6.62 20.85 -26.49
CA TRP A 151 -5.25 20.37 -26.73
C TRP A 151 -4.24 21.04 -25.82
N VAL A 152 -4.47 22.30 -25.46
CA VAL A 152 -3.69 23.00 -24.44
C VAL A 152 -3.91 22.35 -23.08
N LEU A 153 -5.17 22.07 -22.72
CA LEU A 153 -5.52 21.40 -21.46
C LEU A 153 -4.90 20.00 -21.38
N ALA A 154 -4.94 19.23 -22.48
CA ALA A 154 -4.28 17.93 -22.58
C ALA A 154 -2.76 18.05 -22.37
N GLY A 155 -2.08 18.91 -23.13
CA GLY A 155 -0.62 19.04 -23.07
C GLY A 155 -0.11 19.58 -21.73
N VAL A 156 -0.73 20.65 -21.22
CA VAL A 156 -0.41 21.24 -19.92
C VAL A 156 -0.71 20.28 -18.79
N GLY A 157 -1.91 19.66 -18.80
CA GLY A 157 -2.31 18.65 -17.82
C GLY A 157 -1.33 17.49 -17.78
N SER A 158 -0.94 16.95 -18.94
CA SER A 158 0.05 15.87 -19.05
C SER A 158 1.41 16.25 -18.44
N LEU A 159 1.92 17.46 -18.70
CA LEU A 159 3.17 17.91 -18.12
C LEU A 159 3.09 18.02 -16.60
N LEU A 160 2.02 18.63 -16.08
CA LEU A 160 1.83 18.82 -14.64
C LEU A 160 1.66 17.49 -13.91
N ILE A 161 0.80 16.61 -14.40
CA ILE A 161 0.54 15.33 -13.74
C ILE A 161 1.75 14.39 -13.83
N GLY A 162 2.48 14.42 -14.95
CA GLY A 162 3.72 13.66 -15.10
C GLY A 162 4.80 14.12 -14.10
N CYS A 163 4.92 15.43 -13.87
CA CYS A 163 5.82 15.96 -12.83
C CYS A 163 5.38 15.52 -11.43
N TYR A 164 4.09 15.56 -11.13
CA TYR A 164 3.53 15.10 -9.85
C TYR A 164 3.84 13.62 -9.59
N TRP A 165 3.61 12.74 -10.56
CA TRP A 165 3.87 11.29 -10.41
C TRP A 165 5.35 10.94 -10.21
N VAL A 166 6.27 11.75 -10.75
CA VAL A 166 7.70 11.58 -10.50
C VAL A 166 8.10 12.06 -9.12
N LEU A 167 7.62 13.24 -8.70
CA LEU A 167 8.06 13.88 -7.46
C LEU A 167 7.38 13.29 -6.22
N GLN A 168 6.12 12.88 -6.32
CA GLN A 168 5.34 12.45 -5.17
C GLN A 168 5.98 11.27 -4.40
N PRO A 169 6.37 10.18 -5.06
CA PRO A 169 7.02 9.08 -4.36
C PRO A 169 8.35 9.51 -3.71
N LEU A 170 9.08 10.45 -4.32
CA LEU A 170 10.39 10.89 -3.84
C LEU A 170 10.32 11.70 -2.54
N TRP A 171 9.35 12.60 -2.38
CA TRP A 171 9.24 13.38 -1.13
C TRP A 171 8.72 12.54 0.04
N THR A 172 7.96 11.48 -0.24
CA THR A 172 7.49 10.51 0.77
C THR A 172 8.50 9.40 1.08
N GLU A 173 9.48 9.17 0.20
CA GLU A 173 10.46 8.07 0.29
C GLU A 173 11.07 7.89 1.68
N PRO A 174 11.55 8.94 2.39
CA PRO A 174 12.16 8.78 3.71
C PRO A 174 11.20 8.21 4.77
N LEU A 175 9.91 8.52 4.65
CA LEU A 175 8.86 8.01 5.55
C LEU A 175 8.41 6.62 5.11
N MET A 176 8.25 6.42 3.79
CA MET A 176 7.87 5.13 3.21
C MET A 176 8.86 4.03 3.57
N ARG A 177 10.17 4.30 3.49
CA ARG A 177 11.23 3.37 3.93
C ARG A 177 11.09 2.94 5.39
N ARG A 178 10.66 3.85 6.27
CA ARG A 178 10.44 3.53 7.70
C ARG A 178 9.22 2.65 7.91
N VAL A 179 8.13 2.94 7.19
CA VAL A 179 6.89 2.17 7.25
C VAL A 179 7.07 0.76 6.69
N MET A 180 7.66 0.66 5.50
CA MET A 180 7.82 -0.62 4.81
C MET A 180 8.94 -1.47 5.42
N GLN A 181 9.88 -0.83 6.13
CA GLN A 181 11.09 -1.42 6.68
C GLN A 181 11.95 -2.08 5.59
N ASP A 182 12.06 -1.40 4.45
CA ASP A 182 12.85 -1.81 3.29
C ASP A 182 13.72 -0.65 2.77
N ASP A 183 14.65 -0.94 1.84
CA ASP A 183 15.54 0.07 1.24
C ASP A 183 14.91 0.81 0.03
N GLY A 184 13.62 1.15 0.17
CA GLY A 184 12.84 1.84 -0.86
C GLY A 184 12.42 0.90 -1.98
N ALA A 185 12.10 -0.35 -1.65
CA ALA A 185 11.62 -1.35 -2.61
C ALA A 185 10.19 -1.05 -3.08
N VAL A 186 9.44 -0.26 -2.31
CA VAL A 186 8.10 0.23 -2.66
C VAL A 186 8.01 1.73 -2.36
N GLY A 187 7.57 2.51 -3.34
CA GLY A 187 7.22 3.92 -3.18
C GLY A 187 5.72 4.11 -2.88
N LEU A 188 5.33 5.29 -2.40
CA LEU A 188 3.91 5.64 -2.30
C LEU A 188 3.43 6.26 -3.61
N ALA A 189 2.32 5.76 -4.14
CA ALA A 189 1.56 6.32 -5.25
C ALA A 189 0.11 6.54 -4.79
N HIS A 190 -0.10 7.54 -3.93
CA HIS A 190 -1.41 7.87 -3.38
C HIS A 190 -1.52 9.37 -3.09
N THR A 191 -2.73 9.91 -3.19
CA THR A 191 -3.04 11.34 -3.02
C THR A 191 -3.12 11.79 -1.56
N THR A 192 -2.57 11.03 -0.63
CA THR A 192 -2.43 11.38 0.80
C THR A 192 -0.97 11.68 1.17
N SER A 193 -0.13 11.96 0.18
CA SER A 193 1.32 12.09 0.35
C SER A 193 1.70 13.31 1.19
N THR A 194 0.98 14.43 1.04
CA THR A 194 1.15 15.65 1.82
C THR A 194 0.76 15.45 3.27
N LEU A 195 -0.33 14.71 3.53
CA LEU A 195 -0.71 14.28 4.87
C LEU A 195 0.36 13.37 5.49
N ALA A 196 0.88 12.41 4.75
CA ALA A 196 1.93 11.52 5.23
C ALA A 196 3.17 12.31 5.67
N VAL A 197 3.61 13.26 4.84
CA VAL A 197 4.73 14.17 5.13
C VAL A 197 4.43 15.05 6.35
N ALA A 198 3.29 15.74 6.35
CA ALA A 198 2.89 16.64 7.43
C ALA A 198 2.77 15.89 8.77
N THR A 199 2.20 14.68 8.74
CA THR A 199 2.09 13.81 9.91
C THR A 199 3.46 13.35 10.38
N GLY A 200 4.26 12.73 9.51
CA GLY A 200 5.54 12.14 9.88
C GLY A 200 6.54 13.17 10.42
N TYR A 201 6.67 14.32 9.75
CA TYR A 201 7.56 15.39 10.21
C TYR A 201 6.97 16.21 11.34
N GLY A 202 5.66 16.48 11.33
CA GLY A 202 4.97 17.18 12.41
C GLY A 202 5.04 16.42 13.75
N ALA A 203 4.73 15.12 13.73
CA ALA A 203 4.83 14.26 14.91
C ALA A 203 6.26 14.18 15.46
N LYS A 204 7.26 14.14 14.56
CA LYS A 204 8.68 14.19 14.93
C LYS A 204 9.07 15.52 15.56
N TRP A 205 8.66 16.62 14.94
CA TRP A 205 9.00 17.97 15.39
C TRP A 205 8.42 18.28 16.76
N MET A 206 7.16 17.91 17.00
CA MET A 206 6.50 18.04 18.30
C MET A 206 6.96 17.02 19.34
N ARG A 207 7.86 16.09 18.97
CA ARG A 207 8.39 15.03 19.84
C ARG A 207 7.28 14.23 20.53
N LEU A 208 6.22 13.89 19.79
CA LEU A 208 5.02 13.26 20.36
C LEU A 208 5.30 11.88 20.99
N GLY A 209 6.37 11.21 20.59
CA GLY A 209 6.74 9.91 21.14
C GLY A 209 7.98 9.32 20.48
N ASP A 210 8.26 8.09 20.86
CA ASP A 210 9.35 7.28 20.30
C ASP A 210 8.75 6.14 19.47
N ALA A 211 9.24 5.99 18.24
CA ALA A 211 8.70 5.05 17.26
C ALA A 211 8.74 3.57 17.72
N LYS A 212 9.77 3.17 18.48
CA LYS A 212 9.93 1.78 18.91
C LYS A 212 9.24 1.52 20.25
N LYS A 213 9.46 2.40 21.23
CA LYS A 213 8.94 2.24 22.59
C LYS A 213 7.42 2.39 22.65
N HIS A 214 6.86 3.25 21.79
CA HIS A 214 5.45 3.57 21.79
C HIS A 214 4.72 3.04 20.55
N ASP A 215 5.28 2.05 19.86
CA ASP A 215 4.66 1.43 18.70
C ASP A 215 3.23 0.96 19.03
N SER A 216 2.25 1.39 18.23
CA SER A 216 0.85 1.02 18.43
C SER A 216 0.63 -0.49 18.37
N GLU A 217 1.41 -1.21 17.56
CA GLU A 217 1.26 -2.66 17.42
C GLU A 217 1.68 -3.41 18.71
N ASN A 218 2.43 -2.74 19.59
CA ASN A 218 2.89 -3.28 20.87
C ASN A 218 2.10 -2.76 22.09
N LEU A 219 0.99 -2.03 21.87
CA LEU A 219 0.15 -1.51 22.96
C LEU A 219 -0.36 -2.64 23.86
N LYS A 220 -0.18 -2.51 25.17
CA LYS A 220 -0.70 -3.43 26.18
C LYS A 220 -2.04 -2.91 26.70
N LEU A 221 -3.14 -3.46 26.19
CA LEU A 221 -4.49 -3.16 26.66
C LEU A 221 -4.86 -4.04 27.87
N PRO A 222 -5.69 -3.53 28.81
CA PRO A 222 -6.29 -4.36 29.85
C PRO A 222 -7.04 -5.56 29.24
N ARG A 223 -7.17 -6.66 29.99
CA ARG A 223 -7.80 -7.91 29.49
C ARG A 223 -9.20 -7.71 28.92
N ALA A 224 -9.99 -6.79 29.47
CA ALA A 224 -11.34 -6.48 28.96
C ALA A 224 -11.32 -5.79 27.58
N LEU A 225 -10.25 -5.08 27.24
CA LEU A 225 -10.10 -4.33 25.99
C LEU A 225 -9.13 -5.01 25.01
N SER A 226 -8.61 -6.21 25.33
CA SER A 226 -7.62 -6.87 24.48
C SER A 226 -8.16 -7.26 23.11
N PHE A 227 -9.48 -7.37 22.96
CA PHE A 227 -10.12 -7.64 21.67
C PHE A 227 -9.96 -6.49 20.66
N PHE A 228 -9.72 -5.25 21.12
CA PHE A 228 -9.44 -4.11 20.24
C PHE A 228 -8.08 -4.22 19.51
N LYS A 229 -7.25 -5.20 19.86
CA LYS A 229 -6.03 -5.50 19.10
C LYS A 229 -6.30 -6.27 17.81
N ASP A 230 -7.45 -6.95 17.72
CA ASP A 230 -7.87 -7.54 16.46
C ASP A 230 -8.50 -6.45 15.61
N ILE A 231 -7.88 -6.16 14.47
CA ILE A 231 -8.36 -5.10 13.56
C ILE A 231 -9.80 -5.34 13.13
N ASN A 232 -10.19 -6.58 12.82
CA ASN A 232 -11.53 -6.88 12.33
C ASN A 232 -12.55 -6.68 13.45
N VAL A 233 -12.25 -7.18 14.66
CA VAL A 233 -13.14 -7.04 15.81
C VAL A 233 -13.26 -5.58 16.26
N SER A 234 -12.13 -4.87 16.37
CA SER A 234 -12.09 -3.45 16.72
C SER A 234 -12.91 -2.62 15.73
N THR A 235 -12.75 -2.90 14.44
CA THR A 235 -13.45 -2.16 13.39
C THR A 235 -14.95 -2.42 13.45
N ALA A 236 -15.37 -3.69 13.47
CA ALA A 236 -16.78 -4.05 13.55
C ALA A 236 -17.45 -3.44 14.77
N PHE A 237 -16.77 -3.45 15.93
CA PHE A 237 -17.30 -2.88 17.16
C PHE A 237 -17.51 -1.37 17.04
N ILE A 238 -16.50 -0.62 16.56
CA ILE A 238 -16.57 0.84 16.58
C ILE A 238 -17.48 1.38 15.47
N ILE A 239 -17.35 0.87 14.25
CA ILE A 239 -18.27 1.23 13.16
C ILE A 239 -19.69 0.85 13.54
N GLY A 240 -19.89 -0.33 14.13
CA GLY A 240 -21.19 -0.77 14.61
C GLY A 240 -21.77 0.20 15.63
N LEU A 241 -20.99 0.59 16.65
CA LEU A 241 -21.43 1.55 17.64
C LEU A 241 -21.83 2.90 17.01
N ILE A 242 -20.99 3.45 16.12
CA ILE A 242 -21.29 4.75 15.50
C ILE A 242 -22.50 4.64 14.57
N MET A 243 -22.61 3.57 13.79
CA MET A 243 -23.74 3.32 12.90
C MET A 243 -25.06 3.20 13.68
N LEU A 244 -25.06 2.47 14.81
CA LEU A 244 -26.24 2.35 15.66
C LEU A 244 -26.63 3.71 16.26
N ILE A 245 -25.66 4.49 16.72
CA ILE A 245 -25.93 5.86 17.19
C ILE A 245 -26.51 6.70 16.05
N ALA A 246 -25.94 6.65 14.85
CA ALA A 246 -26.41 7.43 13.71
C ALA A 246 -27.85 7.04 13.31
N ILE A 247 -28.17 5.74 13.24
CA ILE A 247 -29.52 5.24 12.98
C ILE A 247 -30.53 5.74 14.03
N ALA A 248 -30.11 5.91 15.28
CA ALA A 248 -30.99 6.42 16.34
C ALA A 248 -31.48 7.86 16.11
N PHE A 249 -30.71 8.66 15.35
CA PHE A 249 -30.99 10.07 15.11
C PHE A 249 -31.33 10.40 13.65
N ALA A 250 -31.04 9.49 12.72
CA ALA A 250 -31.34 9.66 11.29
C ALA A 250 -32.84 9.58 11.00
N ASP A 251 -33.26 10.24 9.91
CA ASP A 251 -34.59 10.06 9.35
C ASP A 251 -34.81 8.60 8.93
N GLY A 252 -35.95 8.03 9.33
CA GLY A 252 -36.27 6.63 9.07
C GLY A 252 -36.34 6.30 7.57
N GLY A 253 -36.81 7.24 6.74
CA GLY A 253 -36.87 7.07 5.29
C GLY A 253 -35.49 7.00 4.65
N VAL A 254 -34.53 7.80 5.13
CA VAL A 254 -33.12 7.71 4.67
C VAL A 254 -32.53 6.35 5.04
N VAL A 255 -32.81 5.86 6.25
CA VAL A 255 -32.31 4.53 6.68
C VAL A 255 -32.93 3.42 5.83
N GLU A 256 -34.24 3.46 5.58
CA GLU A 256 -34.94 2.51 4.70
C GLU A 256 -34.42 2.55 3.26
N GLU A 257 -34.12 3.73 2.73
CA GLU A 257 -33.53 3.89 1.40
C GLU A 257 -32.15 3.23 1.31
N GLN A 258 -31.29 3.43 2.31
CA GLN A 258 -29.97 2.79 2.35
C GLN A 258 -30.05 1.27 2.55
N MET A 259 -31.11 0.78 3.18
CA MET A 259 -31.38 -0.65 3.33
C MET A 259 -31.83 -1.29 2.02
N GLY A 260 -32.43 -0.53 1.11
CA GLY A 260 -32.92 -1.03 -0.17
C GLY A 260 -33.95 -2.13 0.02
N GLU A 261 -33.67 -3.33 -0.49
CA GLU A 261 -34.57 -4.49 -0.41
C GLU A 261 -34.38 -5.32 0.88
N ASP A 262 -33.45 -4.96 1.76
CA ASP A 262 -33.23 -5.69 3.01
C ASP A 262 -34.44 -5.58 3.95
N THR A 263 -35.00 -6.73 4.34
CA THR A 263 -36.23 -6.81 5.19
C THR A 263 -35.96 -6.93 6.69
N VAL A 264 -34.68 -6.88 7.08
CA VAL A 264 -34.27 -6.95 8.50
C VAL A 264 -34.59 -5.64 9.22
N LEU A 265 -34.52 -5.63 10.55
CA LEU A 265 -34.66 -4.37 11.31
C LEU A 265 -33.47 -3.43 11.05
N PRO A 266 -33.65 -2.10 11.03
CA PRO A 266 -32.58 -1.13 10.82
C PRO A 266 -31.36 -1.32 11.71
N TRP A 267 -31.57 -1.63 13.00
CA TRP A 267 -30.50 -1.90 13.96
C TRP A 267 -29.67 -3.13 13.61
N VAL A 268 -30.35 -4.18 13.11
CA VAL A 268 -29.68 -5.42 12.67
C VAL A 268 -28.91 -5.16 11.39
N TRP A 269 -29.52 -4.43 10.45
CA TRP A 269 -28.85 -4.01 9.23
C TRP A 269 -27.59 -3.19 9.52
N GLY A 270 -27.65 -2.21 10.42
CA GLY A 270 -26.49 -1.40 10.82
C GLY A 270 -25.35 -2.25 11.39
N LEU A 271 -25.68 -3.27 12.20
CA LEU A 271 -24.69 -4.23 12.68
C LEU A 271 -24.10 -5.08 11.54
N LEU A 272 -24.92 -5.55 10.60
CA LEU A 272 -24.46 -6.29 9.43
C LEU A 272 -23.53 -5.45 8.54
N GLN A 273 -23.81 -4.15 8.38
CA GLN A 273 -22.93 -3.24 7.64
C GLN A 273 -21.57 -3.07 8.33
N ALA A 274 -21.54 -2.95 9.65
CA ALA A 274 -20.29 -2.90 10.40
C ALA A 274 -19.46 -4.21 10.29
N LEU A 275 -20.13 -5.36 10.29
CA LEU A 275 -19.48 -6.65 10.08
C LEU A 275 -18.95 -6.81 8.65
N ARG A 276 -19.75 -6.40 7.63
CA ARG A 276 -19.33 -6.35 6.22
C ARG A 276 -18.11 -5.45 6.04
N PHE A 277 -18.09 -4.30 6.70
CA PHE A 277 -16.96 -3.39 6.68
C PHE A 277 -15.68 -4.03 7.22
N ALA A 278 -15.76 -4.69 8.38
CA ALA A 278 -14.61 -5.43 8.93
C ALA A 278 -14.15 -6.59 8.03
N ALA A 279 -15.08 -7.33 7.43
CA ALA A 279 -14.77 -8.39 6.47
C ALA A 279 -14.08 -7.84 5.20
N GLY A 280 -14.54 -6.68 4.69
CA GLY A 280 -13.93 -6.00 3.56
C GLY A 280 -12.46 -5.63 3.80
N ILE A 281 -12.11 -5.15 4.99
CA ILE A 281 -10.71 -4.88 5.37
C ILE A 281 -9.88 -6.17 5.37
N ALA A 282 -10.40 -7.27 5.93
CA ALA A 282 -9.70 -8.54 5.95
C ALA A 282 -9.39 -9.05 4.53
N ILE A 283 -10.38 -8.97 3.62
CA ILE A 283 -10.25 -9.34 2.21
C ILE A 283 -9.23 -8.43 1.52
N LEU A 284 -9.32 -7.11 1.74
CA LEU A 284 -8.37 -6.13 1.20
C LEU A 284 -6.93 -6.46 1.62
N LEU A 285 -6.68 -6.70 2.91
CA LEU A 285 -5.34 -6.98 3.41
C LEU A 285 -4.80 -8.33 2.89
N PHE A 286 -5.67 -9.31 2.68
CA PHE A 286 -5.30 -10.58 2.04
C PHE A 286 -4.86 -10.35 0.59
N GLY A 287 -5.66 -9.61 -0.20
CA GLY A 287 -5.33 -9.24 -1.57
C GLY A 287 -4.00 -8.48 -1.69
N VAL A 288 -3.79 -7.48 -0.82
CA VAL A 288 -2.54 -6.69 -0.77
C VAL A 288 -1.31 -7.59 -0.57
N ARG A 289 -1.36 -8.53 0.39
CA ARG A 289 -0.21 -9.41 0.69
C ARG A 289 0.12 -10.31 -0.50
N MET A 290 -0.90 -10.89 -1.13
CA MET A 290 -0.76 -11.75 -2.31
C MET A 290 -0.16 -10.97 -3.48
N PHE A 291 -0.68 -9.76 -3.73
CA PHE A 291 -0.19 -8.86 -4.77
C PHE A 291 1.28 -8.45 -4.54
N LEU A 292 1.63 -8.02 -3.33
CA LEU A 292 2.98 -7.56 -2.99
C LEU A 292 4.03 -8.65 -3.17
N ALA A 293 3.67 -9.89 -2.86
CA ALA A 293 4.56 -11.04 -3.00
C ALA A 293 5.00 -11.29 -4.44
N GLU A 294 4.20 -10.89 -5.43
CA GLU A 294 4.51 -11.07 -6.85
C GLU A 294 5.05 -9.81 -7.52
N ILE A 295 4.49 -8.63 -7.20
CA ILE A 295 4.84 -7.40 -7.90
C ILE A 295 6.27 -6.95 -7.59
N VAL A 296 6.72 -7.06 -6.34
CA VAL A 296 8.05 -6.57 -5.93
C VAL A 296 9.15 -7.41 -6.60
N PRO A 297 9.10 -8.76 -6.60
CA PRO A 297 10.05 -9.56 -7.37
C PRO A 297 9.93 -9.34 -8.88
N ALA A 298 8.72 -9.28 -9.44
CA ALA A 298 8.55 -9.10 -10.88
C ALA A 298 9.14 -7.76 -11.37
N PHE A 299 8.99 -6.69 -10.58
CA PHE A 299 9.50 -5.37 -10.95
C PHE A 299 11.03 -5.32 -11.07
N ARG A 300 11.78 -6.27 -10.47
CA ARG A 300 13.23 -6.37 -10.66
C ARG A 300 13.61 -6.53 -12.13
N GLY A 301 12.86 -7.30 -12.90
CA GLY A 301 13.12 -7.45 -14.34
C GLY A 301 12.95 -6.17 -15.14
N LEU A 302 11.92 -5.39 -14.80
CA LEU A 302 11.74 -4.04 -15.38
C LEU A 302 12.86 -3.11 -14.93
N SER A 303 13.21 -3.15 -13.65
CA SER A 303 14.27 -2.35 -13.04
C SER A 303 15.65 -2.64 -13.65
N GLU A 304 15.96 -3.88 -14.00
CA GLU A 304 17.28 -4.25 -14.53
C GLU A 304 17.40 -3.98 -16.04
N LYS A 305 16.31 -4.13 -16.80
CA LYS A 305 16.37 -4.13 -18.28
C LYS A 305 15.72 -2.93 -18.96
N ALA A 306 14.59 -2.45 -18.44
CA ALA A 306 13.81 -1.39 -19.11
C ALA A 306 14.04 -0.02 -18.45
N LEU A 307 14.01 0.04 -17.12
CA LEU A 307 14.07 1.25 -16.31
C LEU A 307 15.10 1.07 -15.17
N PRO A 308 16.41 1.17 -15.46
CA PRO A 308 17.53 0.96 -14.52
C PRO A 308 17.34 1.57 -13.13
N GLY A 309 17.31 0.73 -12.09
CA GLY A 309 17.32 1.17 -10.69
C GLY A 309 15.98 1.69 -10.15
N THR A 310 14.89 1.39 -10.85
CA THR A 310 13.54 1.81 -10.44
C THR A 310 12.83 0.78 -9.55
N ALA A 311 11.85 1.25 -8.79
CA ALA A 311 10.96 0.47 -7.94
C ALA A 311 9.50 0.86 -8.22
N PRO A 312 8.53 -0.03 -7.95
CA PRO A 312 7.12 0.32 -8.10
C PRO A 312 6.70 1.29 -6.98
N ALA A 313 5.95 2.33 -7.32
CA ALA A 313 5.19 3.10 -6.35
C ALA A 313 3.73 2.67 -6.40
N LEU A 314 3.19 2.31 -5.23
CA LEU A 314 1.94 1.60 -5.06
C LEU A 314 1.00 2.35 -4.12
N ASP A 315 -0.26 1.97 -4.17
CA ASP A 315 -1.35 2.52 -3.41
C ASP A 315 -1.15 2.39 -1.87
N ILE A 316 -1.78 3.26 -1.08
CA ILE A 316 -1.65 3.32 0.38
C ILE A 316 -1.97 2.00 1.12
N PRO A 317 -2.90 1.12 0.68
CA PRO A 317 -3.18 -0.13 1.38
C PRO A 317 -1.97 -1.05 1.56
N VAL A 318 -0.94 -0.92 0.71
CA VAL A 318 0.32 -1.66 0.88
C VAL A 318 0.95 -1.42 2.25
N THR A 319 0.79 -0.21 2.79
CA THR A 319 1.30 0.20 4.09
C THR A 319 0.46 -0.34 5.26
N PHE A 320 -0.84 -0.59 5.04
CA PHE A 320 -1.76 -1.01 6.12
C PHE A 320 -1.42 -2.39 6.66
N THR A 321 -0.81 -3.24 5.83
CA THR A 321 -0.33 -4.56 6.25
C THR A 321 0.82 -4.49 7.26
N LYS A 322 1.50 -3.34 7.39
CA LYS A 322 2.68 -3.13 8.26
C LYS A 322 2.30 -2.66 9.66
N ALA A 323 1.24 -1.86 9.79
CA ALA A 323 0.77 -1.37 11.08
C ALA A 323 -0.77 -1.26 11.14
N PRO A 324 -1.49 -2.41 11.18
CA PRO A 324 -2.96 -2.42 11.15
C PRO A 324 -3.60 -1.70 12.35
N THR A 325 -3.01 -1.78 13.55
CA THR A 325 -3.52 -1.07 14.73
C THR A 325 -3.41 0.45 14.54
N SER A 326 -2.32 0.93 13.93
CA SER A 326 -2.15 2.35 13.58
C SER A 326 -3.23 2.86 12.63
N VAL A 327 -3.63 2.05 11.63
CA VAL A 327 -4.68 2.40 10.66
C VAL A 327 -5.96 2.74 11.42
N MET A 328 -6.34 1.90 12.37
CA MET A 328 -7.54 2.10 13.19
C MET A 328 -7.45 3.35 14.06
N LEU A 329 -6.33 3.55 14.76
CA LEU A 329 -6.16 4.74 15.60
C LEU A 329 -6.28 6.03 14.77
N GLY A 330 -5.66 6.06 13.59
CA GLY A 330 -5.71 7.20 12.68
C GLY A 330 -7.12 7.43 12.11
N PHE A 331 -7.79 6.38 11.62
CA PHE A 331 -9.16 6.47 11.12
C PHE A 331 -10.14 7.00 12.18
N LEU A 332 -10.08 6.47 13.41
CA LEU A 332 -10.96 6.89 14.50
C LEU A 332 -10.73 8.34 14.90
N ALA A 333 -9.47 8.72 15.10
CA ALA A 333 -9.13 10.10 15.40
C ALA A 333 -9.58 11.05 14.29
N SER A 334 -9.40 10.66 13.02
CA SER A 334 -9.87 11.44 11.87
C SER A 334 -11.38 11.60 11.86
N THR A 335 -12.12 10.51 12.05
CA THR A 335 -13.59 10.52 12.05
C THR A 335 -14.12 11.36 13.19
N ILE A 336 -13.65 11.13 14.42
CA ILE A 336 -14.10 11.88 15.61
C ILE A 336 -13.85 13.38 15.43
N VAL A 337 -12.66 13.77 14.99
CA VAL A 337 -12.33 15.18 14.77
C VAL A 337 -13.20 15.78 13.67
N PHE A 338 -13.41 15.07 12.57
CA PHE A 338 -14.28 15.56 11.50
C PHE A 338 -15.73 15.73 11.97
N LEU A 339 -16.29 14.77 12.72
CA LEU A 339 -17.64 14.87 13.27
C LEU A 339 -17.77 16.06 14.24
N ILE A 340 -16.76 16.31 15.08
CA ILE A 340 -16.72 17.48 15.96
C ILE A 340 -16.71 18.77 15.12
N LEU A 341 -15.85 18.86 14.11
CA LEU A 341 -15.76 20.03 13.25
C LEU A 341 -17.05 20.25 12.46
N MET A 342 -17.71 19.19 12.00
CA MET A 342 -19.02 19.27 11.37
C MET A 342 -20.07 19.87 12.31
N GLY A 343 -20.13 19.43 13.57
CA GLY A 343 -21.02 20.04 14.56
C GLY A 343 -20.69 21.52 14.82
N VAL A 344 -19.40 21.88 14.90
CA VAL A 344 -18.95 23.26 15.07
C VAL A 344 -19.33 24.13 13.87
N PHE A 345 -19.09 23.66 12.65
CA PHE A 345 -19.40 24.36 11.41
C PHE A 345 -20.90 24.56 11.22
N ALA A 346 -21.70 23.53 11.54
CA ALA A 346 -23.15 23.61 11.53
C ALA A 346 -23.66 24.63 12.56
N ALA A 347 -23.19 24.57 13.81
CA ALA A 347 -23.57 25.50 14.86
C ALA A 347 -23.14 26.96 14.58
N ALA A 348 -22.03 27.14 13.87
CA ALA A 348 -21.55 28.45 13.46
C ALA A 348 -22.20 28.98 12.15
N GLY A 349 -22.97 28.15 11.45
CA GLY A 349 -23.60 28.50 10.16
C GLY A 349 -22.60 28.76 9.04
N TRP A 350 -21.40 28.15 9.08
CA TRP A 350 -20.32 28.43 8.13
C TRP A 350 -20.47 27.69 6.81
N PHE A 351 -20.52 26.37 6.88
CA PHE A 351 -20.57 25.48 5.72
C PHE A 351 -21.03 24.10 6.18
N VAL A 352 -21.77 23.40 5.33
CA VAL A 352 -22.21 22.05 5.64
C VAL A 352 -21.14 21.06 5.18
N LEU A 353 -20.40 20.53 6.14
CA LEU A 353 -19.41 19.49 5.88
C LEU A 353 -20.09 18.17 5.53
N VAL A 354 -19.62 17.51 4.47
CA VAL A 354 -20.13 16.21 4.02
C VAL A 354 -19.10 15.16 4.41
N PRO A 355 -19.40 14.19 5.29
CA PRO A 355 -18.41 13.23 5.78
C PRO A 355 -17.79 12.37 4.67
N PRO A 356 -16.52 12.58 4.27
CA PRO A 356 -15.93 11.87 3.16
C PRO A 356 -15.33 10.56 3.68
N MET A 357 -16.19 9.57 3.89
CA MET A 357 -15.84 8.40 4.69
C MET A 357 -14.65 7.61 4.16
N ILE A 358 -14.51 7.54 2.83
CA ILE A 358 -13.35 6.90 2.17
C ILE A 358 -12.06 7.63 2.59
N MET A 359 -12.04 8.95 2.55
CA MET A 359 -10.88 9.81 2.85
C MET A 359 -10.60 9.88 4.35
N LEU A 360 -11.64 9.76 5.19
CA LEU A 360 -11.49 9.60 6.64
C LEU A 360 -10.80 8.28 6.98
N PHE A 361 -11.15 7.19 6.29
CA PHE A 361 -10.53 5.88 6.49
C PHE A 361 -9.13 5.79 5.89
N PHE A 362 -8.97 6.01 4.58
CA PHE A 362 -7.67 5.86 3.92
C PHE A 362 -6.69 6.96 4.30
N GLY A 363 -7.14 8.22 4.31
CA GLY A 363 -6.33 9.35 4.77
C GLY A 363 -5.99 9.22 6.25
N GLY A 364 -6.98 8.96 7.10
CA GLY A 364 -6.78 8.75 8.53
C GLY A 364 -5.85 7.57 8.81
N GLY A 365 -6.04 6.47 8.09
CA GLY A 365 -5.18 5.28 8.15
C GLY A 365 -3.75 5.57 7.71
N ALA A 366 -3.55 6.31 6.62
CA ALA A 366 -2.24 6.77 6.16
C ALA A 366 -1.55 7.60 7.24
N GLY A 367 -2.22 8.63 7.76
CA GLY A 367 -1.73 9.44 8.87
C GLY A 367 -1.38 8.57 10.08
N GLY A 368 -2.24 7.61 10.41
CA GLY A 368 -2.00 6.60 11.43
C GLY A 368 -0.65 5.88 11.27
N VAL A 369 -0.46 5.24 10.12
CA VAL A 369 0.72 4.42 9.82
C VAL A 369 2.00 5.26 9.75
N PHE A 370 1.98 6.38 9.03
CA PHE A 370 3.14 7.26 8.91
C PHE A 370 3.49 7.94 10.24
N GLY A 371 2.50 8.31 11.04
CA GLY A 371 2.68 8.85 12.38
C GLY A 371 3.27 7.84 13.35
N ASN A 372 2.77 6.60 13.33
CA ASN A 372 3.30 5.51 14.17
C ASN A 372 4.76 5.21 13.88
N ALA A 373 5.13 5.14 12.59
CA ALA A 373 6.51 4.88 12.16
C ALA A 373 7.53 5.91 12.64
N VAL A 374 7.09 7.06 13.16
CA VAL A 374 7.98 8.13 13.64
C VAL A 374 7.81 8.43 15.13
N ALA A 375 6.61 8.33 15.68
CA ALA A 375 6.31 8.74 17.05
C ALA A 375 5.37 7.79 17.82
N GLY A 376 5.15 6.57 17.32
CA GLY A 376 4.29 5.59 17.96
C GLY A 376 2.80 5.95 17.92
N TRP A 377 1.99 5.37 18.80
CA TRP A 377 0.54 5.56 18.84
C TRP A 377 0.09 7.03 18.95
N ARG A 378 0.89 7.90 19.57
CA ARG A 378 0.61 9.35 19.64
C ARG A 378 0.79 10.02 18.28
N GLY A 379 1.78 9.59 17.52
CA GLY A 379 1.93 9.98 16.13
C GLY A 379 0.75 9.50 15.28
N ALA A 380 0.28 8.27 15.51
CA ALA A 380 -0.88 7.73 14.81
C ALA A 380 -2.16 8.55 15.05
N LEU A 381 -2.44 8.90 16.31
CA LEU A 381 -3.55 9.79 16.65
C LEU A 381 -3.39 11.17 16.03
N PHE A 382 -2.20 11.76 16.09
CA PHE A 382 -1.93 13.05 15.46
C PHE A 382 -2.20 13.02 13.96
N GLY A 383 -1.80 11.97 13.27
CA GLY A 383 -2.08 11.79 11.84
C GLY A 383 -3.57 11.76 11.53
N GLY A 384 -4.35 11.04 12.34
CA GLY A 384 -5.80 11.05 12.23
C GLY A 384 -6.41 12.43 12.49
N VAL A 385 -6.03 13.09 13.58
CA VAL A 385 -6.49 14.45 13.91
C VAL A 385 -6.19 15.41 12.75
N LEU A 386 -4.97 15.38 12.24
CA LEU A 386 -4.55 16.24 11.13
C LEU A 386 -5.37 15.98 9.87
N ASN A 387 -5.64 14.72 9.54
CA ASN A 387 -6.51 14.36 8.41
C ASN A 387 -7.93 14.93 8.58
N GLY A 388 -8.56 14.72 9.74
CA GLY A 388 -9.91 15.23 10.02
C GLY A 388 -10.00 16.75 9.90
N VAL A 389 -8.98 17.48 10.38
CA VAL A 389 -8.87 18.94 10.22
C VAL A 389 -8.69 19.33 8.74
N ILE A 390 -7.75 18.69 8.03
CA ILE A 390 -7.48 19.00 6.62
C ILE A 390 -8.72 18.77 5.77
N LEU A 391 -9.45 17.67 5.98
CA LEU A 391 -10.66 17.38 5.22
C LEU A 391 -11.78 18.38 5.51
N ALA A 392 -12.00 18.74 6.78
CA ALA A 392 -13.04 19.70 7.15
C ALA A 392 -12.78 21.10 6.57
N PHE A 393 -11.61 21.67 6.84
CA PHE A 393 -11.27 23.00 6.32
C PHE A 393 -11.03 22.97 4.80
N GLY A 394 -10.50 21.86 4.29
CA GLY A 394 -10.29 21.62 2.87
C GLY A 394 -11.58 21.70 2.08
N GLN A 395 -12.63 21.01 2.53
CA GLN A 395 -13.97 21.05 1.94
C GLN A 395 -14.51 22.48 1.89
N TRP A 396 -14.49 23.15 3.03
CA TRP A 396 -15.05 24.50 3.15
C TRP A 396 -14.34 25.51 2.24
N ILE A 397 -13.01 25.49 2.22
CA ILE A 397 -12.23 26.39 1.38
C ILE A 397 -12.43 26.07 -0.10
N SER A 398 -12.41 24.78 -0.46
CA SER A 398 -12.33 24.36 -1.86
C SER A 398 -13.68 24.29 -2.56
N TRP A 399 -14.79 24.19 -1.83
CA TRP A 399 -16.13 24.13 -2.44
C TRP A 399 -16.39 25.31 -3.35
N GLY A 400 -16.14 26.53 -2.86
CA GLY A 400 -16.30 27.76 -3.63
C GLY A 400 -15.19 27.98 -4.67
N LEU A 401 -14.05 27.28 -4.55
CA LEU A 401 -12.96 27.39 -5.53
C LEU A 401 -13.23 26.60 -6.82
N TYR A 402 -14.19 25.68 -6.83
CA TYR A 402 -14.58 24.92 -8.02
C TYR A 402 -16.03 25.24 -8.43
N SER A 403 -16.54 26.44 -8.11
CA SER A 403 -17.94 26.80 -8.30
C SER A 403 -18.40 26.68 -9.75
N ASP A 404 -17.51 26.98 -10.70
CA ASP A 404 -17.85 26.99 -12.12
C ASP A 404 -17.61 25.61 -12.78
N THR A 405 -16.84 24.73 -12.14
CA THR A 405 -16.48 23.41 -12.66
C THR A 405 -17.16 22.26 -11.94
N ALA A 406 -16.67 21.90 -10.74
CA ALA A 406 -17.12 20.73 -9.99
C ALA A 406 -16.87 20.92 -8.48
N PRO A 407 -17.76 21.59 -7.75
CA PRO A 407 -17.65 21.79 -6.29
C PRO A 407 -17.51 20.49 -5.51
N GLU A 408 -18.07 19.39 -6.01
CA GLU A 408 -18.00 18.07 -5.38
C GLU A 408 -16.56 17.53 -5.28
N LEU A 409 -15.62 18.04 -6.09
CA LEU A 409 -14.20 17.72 -5.90
C LEU A 409 -13.69 18.14 -4.52
N ALA A 410 -14.30 19.15 -3.89
CA ALA A 410 -13.97 19.54 -2.53
C ALA A 410 -14.38 18.47 -1.51
N THR A 411 -15.53 17.81 -1.69
CA THR A 411 -15.99 16.78 -0.74
C THR A 411 -15.37 15.42 -1.00
N LEU A 412 -14.94 15.15 -2.23
CA LEU A 412 -14.26 13.92 -2.63
C LEU A 412 -12.74 13.99 -2.49
N ALA A 413 -12.20 15.14 -2.06
CA ALA A 413 -10.76 15.38 -2.09
C ALA A 413 -9.98 14.64 -1.01
N ASP A 414 -8.86 14.06 -1.45
CA ASP A 414 -7.74 13.76 -0.58
C ASP A 414 -6.89 15.01 -0.29
N PRO A 415 -6.04 14.99 0.76
CA PRO A 415 -5.14 16.09 1.10
C PRO A 415 -4.30 16.65 -0.06
N ASP A 416 -3.80 15.80 -0.97
CA ASP A 416 -2.99 16.28 -2.10
C ASP A 416 -3.82 17.06 -3.12
N TRP A 417 -5.12 16.77 -3.24
CA TRP A 417 -6.01 17.47 -4.16
C TRP A 417 -6.17 18.93 -3.71
N TYR A 418 -6.32 19.16 -2.40
CA TYR A 418 -6.33 20.51 -1.84
C TYR A 418 -4.98 21.19 -2.05
N ALA A 419 -3.88 20.52 -1.70
CA ALA A 419 -2.55 21.12 -1.78
C ALA A 419 -2.18 21.54 -3.22
N VAL A 420 -2.39 20.64 -4.19
CA VAL A 420 -2.09 20.89 -5.60
C VAL A 420 -3.13 21.83 -6.21
N GLY A 421 -4.41 21.65 -5.91
CA GLY A 421 -5.49 22.53 -6.39
C GLY A 421 -5.27 23.97 -5.94
N TRP A 422 -5.03 24.21 -4.65
CA TRP A 422 -4.77 25.56 -4.12
C TRP A 422 -3.49 26.18 -4.69
N LEU A 423 -2.42 25.38 -4.85
CA LEU A 423 -1.18 25.87 -5.44
C LEU A 423 -1.41 26.30 -6.91
N LEU A 424 -2.07 25.45 -7.69
CA LEU A 424 -2.34 25.72 -9.10
C LEU A 424 -3.33 26.88 -9.27
N MET A 425 -4.36 26.98 -8.43
CA MET A 425 -5.32 28.09 -8.45
C MET A 425 -4.64 29.42 -8.09
N GLY A 426 -3.79 29.41 -7.06
CA GLY A 426 -3.01 30.56 -6.65
C GLY A 426 -2.07 31.05 -7.76
N ILE A 427 -1.29 30.15 -8.37
CA ILE A 427 -0.42 30.49 -9.51
C ILE A 427 -1.26 30.91 -10.73
N GLY A 428 -2.36 30.22 -11.00
CA GLY A 428 -3.28 30.49 -12.09
C GLY A 428 -3.81 31.93 -12.04
N SER A 429 -4.28 32.36 -10.87
CA SER A 429 -4.74 33.74 -10.65
C SER A 429 -3.68 34.80 -10.94
N LEU A 430 -2.41 34.53 -10.61
CA LEU A 430 -1.28 35.43 -10.88
C LEU A 430 -0.93 35.49 -12.38
N LEU A 431 -1.16 34.40 -13.10
CA LEU A 431 -0.82 34.26 -14.52
C LEU A 431 -2.02 34.45 -15.46
N ALA A 432 -3.22 34.66 -14.93
CA ALA A 432 -4.43 34.95 -15.70
C ALA A 432 -4.25 36.07 -16.76
N PRO A 433 -3.49 37.16 -16.50
CA PRO A 433 -3.24 38.20 -17.52
C PRO A 433 -2.52 37.71 -18.78
N LEU A 434 -1.87 36.54 -18.74
CA LEU A 434 -1.16 35.94 -19.87
C LEU A 434 -2.09 35.20 -20.84
N GLY A 435 -3.38 35.09 -20.52
CA GLY A 435 -4.38 34.41 -21.36
C GLY A 435 -3.95 32.99 -21.73
N ALA A 436 -4.04 32.65 -23.02
CA ALA A 436 -3.73 31.30 -23.53
C ALA A 436 -2.27 30.84 -23.30
N ALA A 437 -1.34 31.76 -23.02
CA ALA A 437 0.04 31.41 -22.69
C ALA A 437 0.21 31.02 -21.21
N GLY A 438 -0.68 31.46 -20.32
CA GLY A 438 -0.61 31.24 -18.88
C GLY A 438 -0.46 29.76 -18.49
N PRO A 439 -1.34 28.85 -18.95
CA PRO A 439 -1.25 27.43 -18.65
C PRO A 439 0.11 26.80 -19.03
N TRP A 440 0.68 27.18 -20.18
CA TRP A 440 1.99 26.69 -20.63
C TRP A 440 3.13 27.19 -19.76
N VAL A 441 3.05 28.43 -19.25
CA VAL A 441 4.04 28.96 -18.30
C VAL A 441 3.99 28.14 -17.00
N VAL A 442 2.80 27.81 -16.49
CA VAL A 442 2.65 26.95 -15.29
C VAL A 442 3.32 25.59 -15.52
N ALA A 443 2.99 24.92 -16.63
CA ALA A 443 3.58 23.63 -16.98
C ALA A 443 5.11 23.71 -17.16
N GLY A 444 5.59 24.74 -17.84
CA GLY A 444 7.02 24.96 -18.08
C GLY A 444 7.79 25.17 -16.79
N VAL A 445 7.28 25.99 -15.87
CA VAL A 445 7.88 26.22 -14.55
C VAL A 445 7.88 24.93 -13.74
N ALA A 446 6.77 24.19 -13.69
CA ALA A 446 6.69 22.91 -12.98
C ALA A 446 7.70 21.88 -13.52
N LEU A 447 7.84 21.79 -14.85
CA LEU A 447 8.80 20.89 -15.49
C LEU A 447 10.25 21.30 -15.17
N VAL A 448 10.59 22.59 -15.30
CA VAL A 448 11.92 23.09 -14.97
C VAL A 448 12.27 22.84 -13.51
N LEU A 449 11.34 23.14 -12.58
CA LEU A 449 11.54 22.86 -11.16
C LEU A 449 11.74 21.37 -10.90
N THR A 450 10.94 20.51 -11.55
CA THR A 450 11.08 19.05 -11.45
C THR A 450 12.47 18.60 -11.92
N ILE A 451 12.92 19.06 -13.09
CA ILE A 451 14.25 18.75 -13.61
C ILE A 451 15.34 19.22 -12.66
N VAL A 452 15.24 20.45 -12.13
CA VAL A 452 16.20 20.99 -11.17
C VAL A 452 16.25 20.12 -9.90
N ILE A 453 15.10 19.75 -9.35
CA ILE A 453 15.02 18.86 -8.17
C ILE A 453 15.69 17.52 -8.47
N LEU A 454 15.38 16.89 -9.61
CA LEU A 454 15.94 15.60 -10.00
C LEU A 454 17.46 15.66 -10.20
N VAL A 455 17.98 16.73 -10.81
CA VAL A 455 19.43 16.95 -10.98
C VAL A 455 20.11 17.14 -9.63
N LEU A 456 19.52 17.94 -8.72
CA LEU A 456 20.07 18.18 -7.38
C LEU A 456 20.08 16.90 -6.53
N LEU A 457 19.01 16.11 -6.57
CA LEU A 457 18.92 14.82 -5.88
C LEU A 457 19.90 13.80 -6.48
N GLY A 458 20.07 13.78 -7.81
CA GLY A 458 21.01 12.92 -8.50
C GLY A 458 22.47 13.19 -8.13
N ARG A 459 22.85 14.46 -7.92
CA ARG A 459 24.21 14.84 -7.47
C ARG A 459 24.55 14.41 -6.05
N ARG A 460 23.55 14.24 -5.20
CA ARG A 460 23.72 13.88 -3.77
C ARG A 460 23.80 12.38 -3.53
N ARG A 461 23.52 11.56 -4.55
CA ARG A 461 23.54 10.10 -4.42
C ARG A 461 24.85 9.58 -5.01
N PRO A 462 25.63 8.76 -4.28
CA PRO A 462 26.74 8.04 -4.88
C PRO A 462 26.19 7.24 -6.05
N SER A 463 26.89 7.26 -7.20
CA SER A 463 26.52 6.46 -8.36
C SER A 463 26.22 5.06 -7.86
N VAL A 464 25.08 4.49 -8.25
CA VAL A 464 24.82 3.07 -8.07
C VAL A 464 26.05 2.36 -8.62
N SER A 465 26.94 1.91 -7.75
CA SER A 465 27.90 0.89 -8.12
C SER A 465 26.99 -0.23 -8.57
N THR A 466 27.01 -0.52 -9.86
CA THR A 466 26.63 -1.83 -10.36
C THR A 466 27.12 -2.80 -9.31
N VAL A 467 26.20 -3.44 -8.62
CA VAL A 467 26.54 -4.58 -7.78
C VAL A 467 27.14 -5.54 -8.78
N THR A 468 28.46 -5.51 -8.90
CA THR A 468 29.20 -6.60 -9.49
C THR A 468 28.91 -7.71 -8.51
N GLU A 469 27.88 -8.49 -8.83
CA GLU A 469 27.72 -9.83 -8.30
C GLU A 469 29.12 -10.42 -8.26
N GLN A 470 29.57 -10.82 -7.07
CA GLN A 470 30.57 -11.86 -7.01
C GLN A 470 30.04 -12.97 -7.92
N PRO A 471 30.77 -13.36 -8.97
CA PRO A 471 30.30 -14.40 -9.86
C PRO A 471 29.99 -15.60 -9.00
N ALA A 472 28.79 -16.17 -9.16
CA ALA A 472 28.55 -17.52 -8.68
C ALA A 472 29.74 -18.39 -9.12
N PRO A 473 30.31 -19.22 -8.23
CA PRO A 473 31.43 -20.07 -8.61
C PRO A 473 31.02 -20.85 -9.87
N ALA A 474 31.87 -20.77 -10.89
CA ALA A 474 31.59 -21.37 -12.19
C ALA A 474 31.14 -22.82 -12.00
N PRO A 475 30.14 -23.31 -12.76
CA PRO A 475 29.83 -24.73 -12.78
C PRO A 475 31.13 -25.44 -13.17
N ALA A 476 31.61 -26.33 -12.30
CA ALA A 476 32.77 -27.13 -12.61
C ALA A 476 32.53 -27.82 -13.96
N GLU A 477 33.45 -27.64 -14.90
CA GLU A 477 33.43 -28.31 -16.20
C GLU A 477 33.29 -29.81 -15.98
N VAL A 478 32.22 -30.38 -16.52
CA VAL A 478 32.03 -31.83 -16.57
C VAL A 478 32.99 -32.37 -17.64
N PRO A 479 34.01 -33.18 -17.30
CA PRO A 479 34.81 -33.83 -18.31
C PRO A 479 33.95 -34.87 -19.02
N SER A 480 33.80 -34.69 -20.33
CA SER A 480 33.23 -35.70 -21.21
C SER A 480 34.19 -36.89 -21.33
N GLY A 481 33.79 -38.06 -20.85
CA GLY A 481 34.46 -39.32 -21.22
C GLY A 481 34.21 -40.48 -20.27
N GLY A 482 33.64 -41.56 -20.80
CA GLY A 482 33.84 -42.91 -20.29
C GLY A 482 32.63 -43.51 -19.56
N ALA A 483 31.91 -44.38 -20.26
CA ALA A 483 31.04 -45.36 -19.64
C ALA A 483 31.86 -46.30 -18.73
N GLY A 484 31.36 -46.60 -17.55
CA GLY A 484 31.89 -47.66 -16.68
C GLY A 484 32.00 -47.25 -15.23
N GLU A 485 31.33 -48.04 -14.39
CA GLU A 485 31.55 -48.18 -12.93
C GLU A 485 30.97 -47.08 -12.03
N GLN A 486 29.96 -47.51 -11.26
CA GLN A 486 29.51 -46.86 -10.03
C GLN A 486 30.73 -46.71 -9.08
N PRO A 487 31.02 -45.52 -8.55
CA PRO A 487 32.04 -45.42 -7.52
C PRO A 487 31.48 -45.94 -6.20
N GLU A 488 32.08 -47.02 -5.75
CA GLU A 488 32.06 -47.54 -4.39
C GLU A 488 32.02 -46.44 -3.33
N ARG A 489 31.23 -46.73 -2.29
CA ARG A 489 31.27 -46.09 -0.97
C ARG A 489 32.72 -46.04 -0.47
N ALA A 490 33.39 -44.91 -0.65
CA ALA A 490 34.58 -44.59 0.11
C ALA A 490 34.18 -44.30 1.56
N SER A 491 34.34 -45.33 2.38
CA SER A 491 34.46 -45.30 3.84
C SER A 491 34.99 -43.97 4.37
N ARG A 492 34.09 -43.13 4.89
CA ARG A 492 34.39 -42.29 6.07
C ARG A 492 33.93 -43.06 7.30
N ALA A 493 34.75 -44.03 7.70
CA ALA A 493 34.84 -44.40 9.10
C ALA A 493 35.57 -43.25 9.81
N GLY A 494 34.80 -42.42 10.51
CA GLY A 494 35.27 -41.29 11.31
C GLY A 494 34.25 -40.97 12.38
N THR A 495 34.39 -41.64 13.53
CA THR A 495 33.90 -41.29 14.87
C THR A 495 32.44 -40.83 15.02
N THR A 496 31.61 -41.73 15.56
CA THR A 496 30.49 -41.39 16.44
C THR A 496 30.95 -40.36 17.50
N GLY A 497 30.37 -39.16 17.50
CA GLY A 497 30.40 -38.28 18.68
C GLY A 497 30.83 -36.82 18.49
N ASP A 498 31.32 -36.38 17.34
CA ASP A 498 31.71 -34.97 17.19
C ASP A 498 30.60 -34.11 16.58
N ARG A 499 30.06 -33.21 17.40
CA ARG A 499 29.12 -32.16 17.01
C ARG A 499 29.85 -31.09 16.18
N PRO A 500 29.29 -30.60 15.07
CA PRO A 500 29.79 -29.39 14.41
C PRO A 500 29.90 -28.22 15.39
N GLU A 501 30.90 -27.32 15.22
CA GLU A 501 31.05 -26.14 16.08
C GLU A 501 29.78 -25.25 16.08
N SER A 502 29.09 -25.17 14.93
CA SER A 502 27.78 -24.54 14.78
C SER A 502 26.86 -25.43 13.94
N LEU A 503 25.66 -25.72 14.44
CA LEU A 503 24.67 -26.55 13.74
C LEU A 503 23.90 -25.74 12.70
N ARG A 504 23.82 -26.23 11.46
CA ARG A 504 22.91 -25.67 10.46
C ARG A 504 21.53 -26.29 10.62
N VAL A 505 20.56 -25.47 11.01
CA VAL A 505 19.19 -25.91 11.27
C VAL A 505 18.24 -25.31 10.23
N LEU A 506 17.42 -26.15 9.60
CA LEU A 506 16.45 -25.73 8.61
C LEU A 506 15.02 -25.89 9.15
N ALA A 507 14.31 -24.77 9.31
CA ALA A 507 12.90 -24.77 9.69
C ALA A 507 12.00 -24.85 8.45
N VAL A 508 11.16 -25.89 8.38
CA VAL A 508 10.32 -26.18 7.22
C VAL A 508 8.84 -26.23 7.59
N CYS A 509 8.00 -25.56 6.80
CA CYS A 509 6.55 -25.61 6.96
C CYS A 509 5.83 -25.73 5.61
N GLY A 510 4.80 -26.58 5.54
CA GLY A 510 3.95 -26.71 4.34
C GLY A 510 2.93 -25.59 4.12
N ALA A 511 2.74 -24.70 5.11
CA ALA A 511 1.85 -23.53 4.99
C ALA A 511 2.54 -22.26 4.42
N GLY A 512 3.82 -22.35 4.04
CA GLY A 512 4.58 -21.27 3.38
C GLY A 512 5.60 -20.53 4.29
N MET A 513 6.28 -19.51 3.73
CA MET A 513 7.43 -18.84 4.35
C MET A 513 7.14 -18.13 5.69
N GLY A 514 5.90 -17.72 5.94
CA GLY A 514 5.52 -17.06 7.20
C GLY A 514 5.53 -18.01 8.40
N SER A 515 4.98 -19.21 8.23
CA SER A 515 4.95 -20.24 9.28
C SER A 515 6.34 -20.84 9.53
N SER A 516 7.16 -20.98 8.49
CA SER A 516 8.56 -21.41 8.64
C SER A 516 9.41 -20.36 9.38
N LEU A 517 9.12 -19.06 9.22
CA LEU A 517 9.78 -17.99 9.97
C LEU A 517 9.43 -18.02 11.48
N ILE A 518 8.17 -18.26 11.82
CA ILE A 518 7.74 -18.41 13.22
C ILE A 518 8.43 -19.62 13.84
N LEU A 519 8.42 -20.76 13.14
CA LEU A 519 9.10 -21.97 13.58
C LEU A 519 10.61 -21.77 13.75
N ARG A 520 11.26 -21.04 12.83
CA ARG A 520 12.67 -20.66 12.94
C ARG A 520 12.94 -19.91 14.24
N LYS A 521 12.14 -18.88 14.55
CA LYS A 521 12.32 -18.08 15.76
C LYS A 521 12.11 -18.89 17.04
N THR A 522 11.16 -19.82 17.02
CA THR A 522 10.90 -20.72 18.15
C THR A 522 12.03 -21.73 18.35
N ALA A 523 12.56 -22.30 17.27
CA ALA A 523 13.72 -23.19 17.33
C ALA A 523 15.00 -22.46 17.76
N GLU A 524 15.20 -21.23 17.29
CA GLU A 524 16.31 -20.35 17.68
C GLU A 524 16.29 -20.10 19.19
N GLN A 525 15.14 -19.68 19.75
CA GLN A 525 14.98 -19.48 21.18
C GLN A 525 15.15 -20.77 22.01
N ALA A 526 14.78 -21.92 21.46
CA ALA A 526 14.96 -23.21 22.12
C ALA A 526 16.45 -23.62 22.15
N LEU A 527 17.18 -23.46 21.04
CA LEU A 527 18.61 -23.78 20.96
C LEU A 527 19.46 -22.85 21.82
N GLU A 528 19.12 -21.56 21.89
CA GLU A 528 19.74 -20.60 22.81
C GLU A 528 19.63 -21.06 24.27
N ARG A 529 18.46 -21.57 24.70
CA ARG A 529 18.26 -22.10 26.06
C ARG A 529 19.03 -23.40 26.32
N LEU A 530 19.30 -24.17 25.27
CA LEU A 530 20.12 -25.37 25.34
C LEU A 530 21.63 -25.07 25.30
N GLY A 531 22.03 -23.81 25.08
CA GLY A 531 23.43 -23.43 24.93
C GLY A 531 24.07 -24.00 23.66
N VAL A 532 23.26 -24.25 22.63
CA VAL A 532 23.71 -24.82 21.34
C VAL A 532 23.84 -23.69 20.33
N GLU A 533 25.04 -23.51 19.80
CA GLU A 533 25.30 -22.55 18.72
C GLU A 533 24.80 -23.12 17.39
N ALA A 534 23.95 -22.37 16.69
CA ALA A 534 23.30 -22.84 15.48
C ALA A 534 23.02 -21.69 14.50
N GLU A 535 23.18 -21.97 13.21
CA GLU A 535 22.74 -21.12 12.11
C GLU A 535 21.38 -21.59 11.61
N LEU A 536 20.34 -20.79 11.83
CA LEU A 536 18.97 -21.15 11.47
C LEU A 536 18.52 -20.48 10.16
N ASN A 537 18.10 -21.31 9.21
CA ASN A 537 17.40 -20.89 8.00
C ASN A 537 15.97 -21.41 7.99
N HIS A 538 15.11 -20.84 7.13
CA HIS A 538 13.73 -21.29 7.00
C HIS A 538 13.30 -21.37 5.54
N THR A 539 12.37 -22.26 5.23
CA THR A 539 11.82 -22.39 3.87
C THR A 539 10.49 -23.14 3.85
N ASP A 540 9.83 -23.18 2.69
CA ASP A 540 8.73 -24.10 2.40
C ASP A 540 9.25 -25.51 1.99
N VAL A 541 8.36 -26.50 2.05
CA VAL A 541 8.67 -27.93 1.78
C VAL A 541 9.21 -28.15 0.36
N GLY A 542 8.69 -27.44 -0.64
CA GLY A 542 9.10 -27.61 -2.04
C GLY A 542 10.54 -27.18 -2.25
N SER A 543 10.92 -26.06 -1.64
CA SER A 543 12.28 -25.51 -1.71
C SER A 543 13.28 -26.28 -0.82
N ALA A 544 12.84 -26.90 0.28
CA ALA A 544 13.70 -27.63 1.21
C ALA A 544 14.40 -28.84 0.59
N ARG A 545 13.81 -29.50 -0.41
CA ARG A 545 14.37 -30.70 -1.06
C ARG A 545 15.68 -30.47 -1.81
N GLY A 546 16.01 -29.21 -2.13
CA GLY A 546 17.27 -28.83 -2.78
C GLY A 546 18.35 -28.34 -1.80
N MET A 547 18.10 -28.41 -0.50
CA MET A 547 18.98 -27.88 0.55
C MET A 547 19.63 -29.01 1.36
N THR A 548 20.66 -28.68 2.13
CA THR A 548 21.29 -29.58 3.10
C THR A 548 21.39 -28.89 4.46
N ALA A 549 21.01 -29.57 5.53
CA ALA A 549 21.15 -29.09 6.90
C ALA A 549 21.67 -30.21 7.81
N ASP A 550 22.10 -29.86 9.03
CA ASP A 550 22.47 -30.85 10.03
C ASP A 550 21.23 -31.29 10.82
N VAL A 551 20.29 -30.36 11.05
CA VAL A 551 18.98 -30.61 11.66
C VAL A 551 17.86 -29.97 10.84
N VAL A 552 16.74 -30.67 10.63
CA VAL A 552 15.49 -30.10 10.09
C VAL A 552 14.43 -30.09 11.19
N VAL A 553 13.72 -28.98 11.35
CA VAL A 553 12.57 -28.85 12.26
C VAL A 553 11.29 -28.61 11.47
N GLY A 554 10.22 -29.34 11.78
CA GLY A 554 8.95 -29.26 11.03
C GLY A 554 7.83 -30.08 11.66
N GLN A 555 6.62 -30.03 11.10
CA GLN A 555 5.52 -30.93 11.47
C GLN A 555 5.73 -32.31 10.86
N ARG A 556 5.29 -33.37 11.55
CA ARG A 556 5.45 -34.77 11.14
C ARG A 556 5.11 -35.01 9.66
N THR A 557 3.97 -34.48 9.22
CA THR A 557 3.45 -34.63 7.85
C THR A 557 4.43 -34.17 6.78
N TYR A 558 5.35 -33.25 7.09
CA TYR A 558 6.31 -32.72 6.12
C TYR A 558 7.72 -33.28 6.30
N LEU A 559 8.05 -33.85 7.45
CA LEU A 559 9.36 -34.44 7.69
C LEU A 559 9.56 -35.72 6.89
N GLU A 560 8.50 -36.50 6.67
CA GLU A 560 8.51 -37.69 5.80
C GLU A 560 8.89 -37.35 4.34
N ASP A 561 8.56 -36.14 3.89
CA ASP A 561 8.85 -35.65 2.54
C ASP A 561 10.27 -35.08 2.37
N LEU A 562 11.08 -35.09 3.44
CA LEU A 562 12.40 -34.45 3.54
C LEU A 562 13.51 -35.45 3.89
N ASP A 563 13.28 -36.74 3.67
CA ASP A 563 14.30 -37.78 3.82
C ASP A 563 15.54 -37.45 2.99
N GLY A 564 16.70 -37.36 3.66
CA GLY A 564 17.99 -37.03 3.05
C GLY A 564 18.37 -35.54 3.03
N VAL A 565 17.48 -34.63 3.47
CA VAL A 565 17.78 -33.18 3.59
C VAL A 565 18.66 -32.88 4.80
N ALA A 566 18.50 -33.64 5.89
CA ALA A 566 19.32 -33.52 7.09
C ALA A 566 19.57 -34.86 7.78
N GLU A 567 20.60 -34.90 8.63
CA GLU A 567 20.92 -36.07 9.44
C GLU A 567 19.93 -36.31 10.59
N LEU A 568 19.31 -35.24 11.09
CA LEU A 568 18.36 -35.28 12.19
C LEU A 568 17.08 -34.51 11.81
N ALA A 569 15.93 -35.20 11.88
CA ALA A 569 14.62 -34.58 11.70
C ALA A 569 13.90 -34.50 13.06
N VAL A 570 13.46 -33.29 13.43
CA VAL A 570 12.84 -33.02 14.73
C VAL A 570 11.43 -32.50 14.52
N GLU A 571 10.47 -33.24 15.06
CA GLU A 571 9.06 -32.87 15.00
C GLU A 571 8.71 -31.79 16.03
N ILE A 572 8.06 -30.72 15.54
CA ILE A 572 7.49 -29.65 16.36
C ILE A 572 6.01 -29.50 16.01
N GLU A 573 5.16 -29.71 17.02
CA GLU A 573 3.70 -29.67 16.86
C GLU A 573 3.17 -28.23 16.91
N SER A 574 3.67 -27.43 17.85
CA SER A 574 3.31 -26.02 18.05
C SER A 574 4.46 -25.09 17.69
N PHE A 575 4.26 -24.24 16.69
CA PHE A 575 5.30 -23.33 16.20
C PHE A 575 5.59 -22.15 17.12
N VAL A 576 4.82 -21.97 18.18
CA VAL A 576 4.96 -20.84 19.13
C VAL A 576 5.31 -21.33 20.54
N ASP A 577 5.32 -22.64 20.78
CA ASP A 577 5.67 -23.20 22.09
C ASP A 577 7.17 -23.52 22.16
N VAL A 578 7.94 -22.56 22.68
CA VAL A 578 9.38 -22.70 22.86
C VAL A 578 9.74 -23.82 23.84
N LYS A 579 8.89 -24.12 24.84
CA LYS A 579 9.18 -25.19 25.81
C LYS A 579 9.06 -26.56 25.14
N GLN A 580 8.00 -26.75 24.35
CA GLN A 580 7.85 -27.97 23.57
C GLN A 580 9.02 -28.14 22.58
N ALA A 581 9.39 -27.07 21.86
CA ALA A 581 10.52 -27.10 20.94
C ALA A 581 11.83 -27.45 21.66
N GLU A 582 12.07 -26.87 22.84
CA GLU A 582 13.24 -27.17 23.67
C GLU A 582 13.28 -28.63 24.11
N GLU A 583 12.17 -29.20 24.60
CA GLU A 583 12.09 -30.60 25.02
C GLU A 583 12.38 -31.55 23.86
N ARG A 584 11.81 -31.29 22.68
CA ARG A 584 12.00 -32.10 21.47
C ARG A 584 13.42 -32.01 20.93
N LEU A 585 13.97 -30.80 20.83
CA LEU A 585 15.34 -30.57 20.38
C LEU A 585 16.35 -31.18 21.35
N ARG A 586 16.14 -31.03 22.66
CA ARG A 586 16.99 -31.66 23.69
C ARG A 586 17.01 -33.17 23.54
N ALA A 587 15.85 -33.81 23.44
CA ALA A 587 15.75 -35.26 23.28
C ALA A 587 16.49 -35.75 22.03
N ALA A 588 16.24 -35.11 20.88
CA ALA A 588 16.82 -35.51 19.61
C ALA A 588 18.35 -35.29 19.54
N LEU A 589 18.84 -34.16 20.07
CA LEU A 589 20.27 -33.86 20.11
C LEU A 589 21.02 -34.77 21.11
N THR A 590 20.43 -35.07 22.28
CA THR A 590 21.04 -36.01 23.25
C THR A 590 21.07 -37.45 22.72
N GLU A 591 20.02 -37.91 22.04
CA GLU A 591 20.01 -39.22 21.39
C GLU A 591 21.10 -39.35 20.32
N ARG A 592 21.43 -38.23 19.65
CA ARG A 592 22.50 -38.15 18.66
C ARG A 592 23.90 -37.95 19.29
N GLY A 593 23.98 -37.59 20.57
CA GLY A 593 25.24 -37.27 21.26
C GLY A 593 25.77 -35.86 20.99
N TRP A 594 24.90 -34.91 20.60
CA TRP A 594 25.23 -33.50 20.33
C TRP A 594 24.88 -32.55 21.49
N LEU A 595 24.38 -33.10 22.59
CA LEU A 595 24.12 -32.50 23.90
C LEU A 595 24.46 -33.52 24.98
#